data_AF-A0AA97FAI7-F1
#
_entry.id   AF-A0AA97FAI7-F1
#
_cell.length_a   1.000
_cell.length_b   1.000
_cell.length_c   1.000
_cell.angle_alpha   90.00
_cell.angle_beta   90.00
_cell.angle_gamma   90.00
#
_symmetry.space_group_name_H-M   'P 1'
#
loop_
_entity.id
_entity.type
_entity.pdbx_description
1 polymer ?
#
loop_
_entity_poly.entity_id
_entity_poly.type
_entity_poly.pdbx_seq_one_letter_code
_entity_poly.pdbx_strand_id
1 'polypeptide(L)'
;MGNIQVLPEFGLVADPMVGVVTTAGASLGPVLEQVDELEKITDDIVGMLSGEGSFLSSFPNREKSLVYAGSVTAIWYGIAVGLLIAGIVAFALV
;
A
#
# COMPACT_ATOMS: atom_id res chain seq x y z
N MET A 1 0.32 -19.48 -19.71
CA MET A 1 0.62 -20.67 -20.55
C MET A 1 2.04 -20.52 -21.08
N GLY A 2 2.90 -21.51 -20.86
CA GLY A 2 4.34 -21.42 -21.11
C GLY A 2 4.67 -21.64 -22.58
N ASN A 3 5.37 -20.68 -23.17
CA ASN A 3 5.82 -20.67 -24.56
C ASN A 3 7.25 -21.25 -24.61
N ILE A 4 7.51 -22.24 -25.47
CA ILE A 4 8.84 -22.83 -25.60
C ILE A 4 9.67 -21.92 -26.53
N GLN A 5 10.73 -21.32 -25.99
CA GLN A 5 11.63 -20.47 -26.77
C GLN A 5 12.53 -21.35 -27.65
N VAL A 6 12.46 -21.18 -28.97
CA VAL A 6 13.24 -21.99 -29.93
C VAL A 6 14.43 -21.21 -30.45
N LEU A 7 14.23 -19.96 -30.88
CA LEU A 7 15.30 -19.01 -31.23
C LEU A 7 15.01 -17.62 -30.64
N PRO A 8 15.57 -17.30 -29.46
CA PRO A 8 15.32 -16.03 -28.78
C PRO A 8 15.85 -14.81 -29.56
N GLU A 9 16.88 -14.98 -30.40
CA GLU A 9 17.50 -13.90 -31.19
C GLU A 9 16.59 -13.36 -32.31
N PHE A 10 15.63 -14.17 -32.78
CA PHE A 10 14.64 -13.79 -33.80
C PHE A 10 13.22 -13.64 -33.23
N GLY A 11 13.07 -13.69 -31.90
CA GLY A 11 11.77 -13.59 -31.23
C GLY A 11 10.80 -14.72 -31.58
N LEU A 12 11.30 -15.89 -31.97
CA LEU A 12 10.48 -17.02 -32.41
C LEU A 12 10.16 -17.95 -31.23
N VAL A 13 8.87 -18.20 -31.06
CA VAL A 13 8.30 -19.01 -29.99
C VAL A 13 7.47 -20.12 -30.62
N ALA A 14 7.60 -21.35 -30.12
CA ALA A 14 6.76 -22.47 -30.51
C ALA A 14 5.58 -22.60 -29.54
N ASP A 15 4.37 -22.69 -30.11
CA ASP A 15 3.17 -23.07 -29.38
C ASP A 15 3.14 -24.60 -29.22
N PRO A 16 3.21 -25.14 -27.98
CA PRO A 16 3.27 -26.58 -27.74
C PRO A 16 1.97 -27.33 -28.06
N MET A 17 0.84 -26.64 -28.31
CA MET A 17 -0.42 -27.29 -28.68
C MET A 17 -0.58 -27.53 -30.18
N VAL A 18 0.03 -26.69 -31.03
CA VAL A 18 -0.19 -26.70 -32.49
C VAL A 18 1.10 -27.02 -33.27
N GLY A 19 2.27 -27.00 -32.61
CA GLY A 19 3.54 -27.35 -33.26
C GLY A 19 4.01 -26.35 -34.32
N VAL A 20 3.45 -25.14 -34.31
CA VAL A 20 3.78 -24.06 -35.25
C VAL A 20 4.68 -23.04 -34.54
N VAL A 21 5.72 -22.60 -35.25
CA VAL A 21 6.63 -21.54 -34.80
C VAL A 21 6.03 -20.19 -35.22
N THR A 22 5.75 -19.32 -34.25
CA THR A 22 5.22 -17.97 -34.46
C THR A 22 6.15 -16.93 -33.82
N THR A 23 6.05 -15.67 -34.25
CA THR A 23 6.70 -14.55 -33.55
C THR A 23 6.04 -14.38 -32.17
N ALA A 24 6.85 -14.23 -31.13
CA ALA A 24 6.39 -13.93 -29.80
C ALA A 24 5.56 -12.64 -29.83
N GLY A 25 4.26 -12.74 -29.57
CA GLY A 25 3.47 -11.55 -29.22
C GLY A 25 4.14 -10.88 -28.03
N ALA A 26 4.25 -9.54 -28.06
CA ALA A 26 4.90 -8.78 -27.00
C ALA A 26 4.36 -9.22 -25.63
N SER A 27 5.22 -9.78 -24.79
CA SER A 27 4.83 -10.25 -23.47
C SER A 27 4.49 -9.05 -22.61
N LEU A 28 3.21 -8.91 -22.24
CA LEU A 28 2.75 -7.93 -21.26
C LEU A 28 2.99 -8.38 -19.82
N GLY A 29 3.60 -9.55 -19.59
CA GLY A 29 3.89 -10.07 -18.25
C GLY A 29 4.62 -9.07 -17.33
N PRO A 30 5.71 -8.43 -17.77
CA PRO A 30 6.41 -7.42 -16.97
C PRO A 30 5.58 -6.17 -16.69
N VAL A 31 4.63 -5.84 -17.57
CA VAL A 31 3.72 -4.71 -17.37
C VAL A 31 2.64 -5.08 -16.35
N LEU A 32 2.12 -6.30 -16.41
CA LEU A 32 1.15 -6.81 -15.44
C LEU A 32 1.73 -6.90 -14.03
N GLU A 33 2.99 -7.32 -13.89
CA GLU A 33 3.69 -7.29 -12.58
C GLU A 33 3.82 -5.87 -12.02
N GLN A 34 4.16 -4.88 -12.86
CA GLN A 34 4.23 -3.48 -12.43
C GLN A 34 2.86 -2.91 -12.04
N VAL A 35 1.78 -3.32 -12.71
CA VAL A 35 0.42 -2.91 -12.36
C VAL A 35 -0.01 -3.53 -11.03
N ASP A 36 0.31 -4.81 -10.79
CA ASP A 36 0.02 -5.48 -9.51
C ASP A 36 0.79 -4.85 -8.34
N GLU A 37 2.04 -4.42 -8.56
CA GLU A 37 2.80 -3.67 -7.57
C GLU A 37 2.19 -2.28 -7.31
N LEU A 38 1.73 -1.60 -8.36
CA LEU A 38 1.08 -0.28 -8.24
C LEU A 38 -0.24 -0.37 -7.48
N GLU A 39 -1.05 -1.41 -7.70
CA GLU A 39 -2.29 -1.64 -6.96
C GLU A 39 -2.00 -1.83 -5.47
N LYS A 40 -1.02 -2.65 -5.13
CA LYS A 40 -0.57 -2.87 -3.75
C LYS A 40 -0.13 -1.58 -3.05
N ILE A 41 0.65 -0.74 -3.72
CA ILE A 41 1.09 0.55 -3.17
C ILE A 41 -0.11 1.50 -2.98
N THR A 42 -1.05 1.50 -3.93
CA THR A 42 -2.23 2.36 -3.85
C THR A 42 -3.13 1.96 -2.69
N ASP A 43 -3.35 0.67 -2.49
CA ASP A 43 -4.09 0.13 -1.35
C ASP A 43 -3.42 0.48 -0.01
N ASP A 44 -2.09 0.46 0.04
CA ASP A 44 -1.31 0.86 1.22
C ASP A 44 -1.52 2.33 1.58
N ILE A 45 -1.52 3.22 0.58
CA ILE A 45 -1.77 4.66 0.75
C ILE A 45 -3.20 4.92 1.23
N VAL A 46 -4.19 4.23 0.67
CA VAL A 46 -5.58 4.32 1.13
C VAL A 46 -5.71 3.78 2.57
N GLY A 47 -4.99 2.69 2.86
CA GLY A 47 -4.83 2.15 4.21
C GLY A 47 -4.26 3.18 5.19
N MET A 48 -3.29 3.99 4.78
CA MET A 48 -2.67 5.03 5.62
C MET A 48 -3.67 6.10 6.04
N LEU A 49 -4.59 6.46 5.14
CA LEU A 49 -5.63 7.43 5.43
C LEU A 49 -6.64 6.90 6.46
N SER A 50 -6.97 5.61 6.40
CA SER A 50 -7.90 5.00 7.37
C SER A 50 -7.29 4.84 8.77
N GLY A 51 -5.95 4.77 8.87
CA GLY A 51 -5.23 4.47 10.10
C GLY A 51 -5.37 3.01 10.59
N GLU A 52 -6.26 2.22 10.00
CA GLU A 52 -6.56 0.83 10.38
C GLU A 52 -5.84 -0.20 9.51
N GLY A 53 -5.28 0.22 8.37
CA GLY A 53 -4.61 -0.67 7.41
C GLY A 53 -3.32 -1.29 7.95
N SER A 54 -3.15 -2.59 7.70
CA SER A 54 -1.87 -3.30 7.87
C SER A 54 -0.98 -2.93 6.69
N PHE A 55 0.07 -2.13 6.93
CA PHE A 55 0.91 -1.71 5.81
C PHE A 55 1.73 -2.88 5.27
N LEU A 56 2.01 -2.89 3.96
CA LEU A 56 2.88 -3.89 3.33
C LEU A 56 4.29 -3.94 3.97
N SER A 57 4.75 -2.82 4.51
CA SER A 57 6.01 -2.70 5.26
C SER A 57 5.87 -2.80 6.78
N SER A 58 4.67 -3.07 7.30
CA SER A 58 4.45 -3.23 8.74
C SER A 58 4.91 -4.61 9.20
N PHE A 59 5.64 -4.63 10.32
CA PHE A 59 5.93 -5.90 11.00
C PHE A 59 4.61 -6.58 11.41
N PRO A 60 4.52 -7.92 11.34
CA PRO A 60 3.35 -8.67 11.80
C PRO A 60 2.95 -8.23 13.23
N ASN A 61 1.64 -8.15 13.50
CA ASN A 61 1.06 -7.66 14.76
C ASN A 61 1.27 -6.15 15.10
N ARG A 62 1.63 -5.28 14.14
CA ARG A 62 1.69 -3.81 14.34
C ARG A 62 0.51 -3.03 13.75
N GLU A 63 -0.56 -3.73 13.44
CA GLU A 63 -1.80 -3.14 12.92
C GLU A 63 -2.35 -2.11 13.91
N LYS A 64 -2.87 -0.99 13.38
CA LYS A 64 -3.50 0.10 14.17
C LYS A 64 -2.55 0.89 15.09
N SER A 65 -1.23 0.73 14.96
CA SER A 65 -0.26 1.56 15.72
C SER A 65 -0.49 3.06 15.51
N LEU A 66 -0.96 3.46 14.33
CA LEU A 66 -1.26 4.86 14.01
C LEU A 66 -2.47 5.39 14.81
N VAL A 67 -3.53 4.58 14.96
CA VAL A 67 -4.73 4.93 15.74
C VAL A 67 -4.37 5.11 17.21
N TYR A 68 -3.56 4.21 17.77
CA TYR A 68 -3.11 4.32 19.16
C TYR A 68 -2.20 5.54 19.38
N ALA A 69 -1.25 5.79 18.48
CA ALA A 69 -0.39 6.97 18.59
C ALA A 69 -1.17 8.30 18.44
N GLY A 70 -2.11 8.35 17.49
CA GLY A 70 -2.96 9.52 17.25
C GLY A 70 -3.91 9.80 18.41
N SER A 71 -4.55 8.76 18.96
CA SER A 71 -5.47 8.92 20.09
C SER A 71 -4.76 9.40 21.36
N VAL A 72 -3.59 8.84 21.69
CA VAL A 72 -2.82 9.27 22.87
C VAL A 72 -2.35 10.72 22.76
N THR A 73 -1.87 11.13 21.59
CA THR A 73 -1.43 12.52 21.37
C THR A 73 -2.63 13.48 21.43
N ALA A 74 -3.75 13.13 20.81
CA ALA A 74 -4.98 13.92 20.87
C ALA A 74 -5.50 14.10 22.32
N ILE A 75 -5.44 13.05 23.14
CA ILE A 75 -5.82 13.14 24.57
C ILE A 75 -4.92 14.13 25.30
N TRP A 76 -3.60 14.08 25.08
CA TRP A 76 -2.67 14.99 25.74
C TRP A 76 -2.95 16.45 25.38
N TYR A 77 -3.09 16.75 24.09
CA TYR A 77 -3.42 18.11 23.64
C TYR A 77 -4.80 18.56 24.14
N GLY A 78 -5.78 17.65 24.17
CA GLY A 78 -7.11 17.93 24.75
C GLY A 78 -7.04 18.33 26.22
N ILE A 79 -6.23 17.63 27.02
CA ILE A 79 -6.02 17.97 28.45
C ILE A 79 -5.30 19.31 28.58
N ALA A 80 -4.23 19.55 27.81
CA ALA A 80 -3.46 20.78 27.88
C ALA A 80 -4.31 22.01 27.53
N VAL A 81 -5.07 21.94 26.43
CA VAL A 81 -5.97 23.01 26.00
C VAL A 81 -7.15 23.17 26.96
N GLY A 82 -7.73 22.06 27.43
CA GLY A 82 -8.83 22.08 28.40
C GLY A 82 -8.43 22.75 29.72
N LEU A 83 -7.25 22.43 30.25
CA LEU A 83 -6.71 23.07 31.45
C LEU A 83 -6.41 24.56 31.24
N LEU A 84 -5.91 24.94 30.07
CA LEU A 84 -5.67 26.34 29.75
C LEU A 84 -6.98 27.14 29.75
N ILE A 85 -8.02 26.63 29.10
CA ILE A 85 -9.35 27.28 29.07
C ILE A 85 -9.96 27.32 30.47
N ALA A 86 -9.91 26.20 31.21
CA ALA A 86 -10.43 26.13 32.57
C ALA A 86 -9.73 27.12 33.51
N GLY A 87 -8.41 27.28 33.37
CA GLY A 87 -7.64 28.28 34.09
C GLY A 87 -8.09 29.70 33.77
N ILE A 88 -8.23 30.05 32.49
CA ILE A 88 -8.72 31.38 32.09
C ILE A 88 -10.10 31.65 32.71
N VAL A 89 -11.03 30.70 32.63
CA VAL A 89 -12.38 30.86 33.18
C VAL A 89 -12.33 31.00 34.70
N ALA A 90 -11.57 30.16 35.40
CA ALA A 90 -11.48 30.20 36.86
C ALA A 90 -10.88 31.51 37.37
N PHE A 91 -9.86 32.05 36.70
CA PHE A 91 -9.22 33.32 37.09
C PHE A 91 -9.94 34.57 36.55
N ALA A 92 -10.77 34.45 35.52
CA ALA A 92 -11.58 35.57 35.02
C ALA A 92 -12.89 35.78 35.81
N LEU A 93 -13.34 34.78 36.56
CA LEU A 93 -14.55 34.82 37.39
C LEU A 93 -14.27 35.15 38.87
N VAL A 94 -13.00 35.34 39.24
CA VAL A 94 -12.53 35.80 40.56
C VAL A 94 -12.10 37.26 40.46
#